data_AF-A0A1V6C1B7-F1
#
_entry.id   AF-A0A1V6C1B7-F1
#
_cell.length_a   1.000
_cell.length_b   1.000
_cell.length_c   1.000
_cell.angle_alpha   90.00
_cell.angle_beta   90.00
_cell.angle_gamma   90.00
#
_symmetry.space_group_name_H-M   'P 1'
#
loop_
_entity.id
_entity.type
_entity.pdbx_description
1 polymer ?
#
loop_
_entity_poly.entity_id
_entity_poly.type
_entity_poly.pdbx_seq_one_letter_code
_entity_poly.pdbx_strand_id
1 'polypeptide(L)'
;MITKIISGGQTGADRAGLDFAIKHNIPYGGWLPKGRKTEDGKLPDSYLLQEMPTPEYSKRTEKNVLEGDGSVIVSHGFLTGGSALTKEFAKQHRKPWIHIDFKELSIPDAAARLLSWIERNNIRILNVAGARAGKDPKIYEVTINLLEKAFAIGETEP
;
A
#
# COMPACT_ATOMS: atom_id res chain seq x y z
N MET A 1 8.76 14.02 2.58
CA MET A 1 7.88 13.68 3.72
C MET A 1 6.51 13.27 3.18
N ILE A 2 5.96 12.16 3.67
CA ILE A 2 4.62 11.69 3.27
C ILE A 2 3.56 12.54 3.97
N THR A 3 2.57 12.97 3.19
CA THR A 3 1.42 13.76 3.65
C THR A 3 0.14 12.94 3.73
N LYS A 4 0.08 11.81 2.99
CA LYS A 4 -1.06 10.91 2.98
C LYS A 4 -0.67 9.49 2.56
N ILE A 5 -1.28 8.49 3.19
CA ILE A 5 -1.21 7.10 2.74
C ILE A 5 -2.57 6.68 2.18
N ILE A 6 -2.58 6.06 1.01
CA ILE A 6 -3.81 5.50 0.41
C ILE A 6 -3.67 4.01 0.13
N SER A 7 -4.78 3.29 0.16
CA SER A 7 -4.84 1.90 -0.29
C SER A 7 -6.25 1.52 -0.73
N GLY A 8 -6.41 0.30 -1.27
CA GLY A 8 -7.72 -0.22 -1.66
C GLY A 8 -8.51 -0.90 -0.55
N GLY A 9 -8.01 -0.89 0.69
CA GLY A 9 -8.68 -1.48 1.84
C GLY A 9 -8.88 -3.00 1.78
N GLN A 10 -8.17 -3.73 0.93
CA GLN A 10 -8.17 -5.20 0.96
C GLN A 10 -7.46 -5.72 2.24
N THR A 11 -7.69 -6.97 2.62
CA THR A 11 -6.86 -7.68 3.62
C THR A 11 -5.38 -7.66 3.20
N GLY A 12 -4.46 -7.93 4.13
CA GLY A 12 -3.03 -7.98 3.82
C GLY A 12 -2.40 -6.58 3.71
N ALA A 13 -1.65 -6.33 2.63
CA ALA A 13 -0.85 -5.11 2.50
C ALA A 13 -1.68 -3.82 2.47
N ASP A 14 -2.84 -3.83 1.80
CA ASP A 14 -3.72 -2.67 1.72
C ASP A 14 -4.19 -2.25 3.14
N ARG A 15 -4.64 -3.20 3.95
CA ARG A 15 -5.05 -2.97 5.36
C ARG A 15 -3.88 -2.49 6.21
N ALA A 16 -2.72 -3.13 6.09
CA ALA A 16 -1.51 -2.74 6.82
C ALA A 16 -1.13 -1.28 6.56
N GLY A 17 -1.21 -0.81 5.31
CA GLY A 17 -0.97 0.60 4.98
C GLY A 17 -1.92 1.57 5.70
N LEU A 18 -3.20 1.21 5.81
CA LEU A 18 -4.19 2.04 6.52
C LEU A 18 -3.98 2.02 8.02
N ASP A 19 -3.75 0.84 8.60
CA ASP A 19 -3.56 0.67 10.04
C ASP A 19 -2.29 1.37 10.52
N PHE A 20 -1.21 1.31 9.73
CA PHE A 20 -0.01 2.10 9.97
C PHE A 20 -0.31 3.61 9.96
N ALA A 21 -1.04 4.10 8.95
CA ALA A 21 -1.36 5.52 8.85
C ALA A 21 -2.22 6.00 10.04
N ILE A 22 -3.21 5.19 10.44
CA ILE A 22 -4.06 5.44 11.60
C ILE A 22 -3.22 5.50 12.87
N LYS A 23 -2.37 4.51 13.11
CA LYS A 23 -1.51 4.42 14.30
C LYS A 23 -0.61 5.65 14.47
N HIS A 24 -0.09 6.17 13.35
CA HIS A 24 0.86 7.29 13.34
C HIS A 24 0.23 8.65 13.05
N ASN A 25 -1.11 8.76 13.09
CA ASN A 25 -1.84 10.00 12.78
C ASN A 25 -1.48 10.61 11.41
N ILE A 26 -1.10 9.78 10.44
CA ILE A 26 -0.87 10.20 9.07
C ILE A 26 -2.23 10.25 8.37
N PRO A 27 -2.57 11.34 7.66
CA PRO A 27 -3.79 11.37 6.86
C PRO A 27 -3.87 10.15 5.95
N TYR A 28 -5.04 9.53 5.88
CA TYR A 28 -5.22 8.33 5.06
C TYR A 28 -6.48 8.41 4.19
N GLY A 29 -6.61 7.45 3.27
CA GLY A 29 -7.79 7.31 2.44
C GLY A 29 -7.56 6.30 1.31
N GLY A 30 -8.20 6.55 0.18
CA GLY A 30 -8.15 5.67 -0.99
C GLY A 30 -9.52 5.18 -1.41
N TRP A 31 -9.52 4.33 -2.43
CA TRP A 31 -10.71 3.87 -3.13
C TRP A 31 -10.91 2.38 -2.98
N LEU A 32 -12.13 1.96 -2.66
CA LEU A 32 -12.53 0.56 -2.60
C LEU A 32 -13.76 0.28 -3.48
N PRO A 33 -14.06 -0.98 -3.81
CA PRO A 33 -15.20 -1.29 -4.67
C PRO A 33 -16.53 -0.90 -4.02
N LYS A 34 -17.55 -0.70 -4.85
CA LYS A 34 -18.94 -0.53 -4.40
C LYS A 34 -19.36 -1.62 -3.42
N GLY A 35 -19.95 -1.23 -2.31
CA GLY A 35 -20.34 -2.12 -1.21
C GLY A 35 -19.19 -2.47 -0.27
N ARG A 36 -18.08 -1.72 -0.33
CA ARG A 36 -16.90 -1.86 0.54
C ARG A 36 -16.32 -3.28 0.60
N LYS A 37 -16.31 -3.97 -0.54
CA LYS A 37 -15.97 -5.40 -0.63
C LYS A 37 -14.49 -5.67 -0.40
N THR A 38 -14.19 -6.61 0.50
CA THR A 38 -12.88 -7.19 0.78
C THR A 38 -12.98 -8.71 0.76
N GLU A 39 -11.86 -9.43 0.92
CA GLU A 39 -11.81 -10.89 0.99
C GLU A 39 -12.58 -11.45 2.19
N ASP A 40 -12.52 -10.75 3.32
CA ASP A 40 -13.11 -11.14 4.61
C ASP A 40 -14.49 -10.50 4.86
N GLY A 41 -15.07 -9.85 3.86
CA GLY A 41 -16.43 -9.31 3.92
C GLY A 41 -16.50 -7.82 3.59
N LYS A 42 -17.35 -7.08 4.32
CA LYS A 42 -17.47 -5.63 4.18
C LYS A 42 -16.40 -4.97 5.05
N LEU A 43 -15.65 -4.03 4.49
CA LEU A 43 -14.73 -3.22 5.28
C LEU A 43 -15.49 -2.38 6.33
N PRO A 44 -15.08 -2.38 7.62
CA PRO A 44 -15.73 -1.58 8.66
C PRO A 44 -15.78 -0.09 8.29
N ASP A 45 -16.86 0.58 8.69
CA ASP A 45 -17.09 1.99 8.35
C ASP A 45 -16.15 2.95 9.12
N SER A 46 -15.41 2.43 10.11
CA SER A 46 -14.31 3.15 10.78
C SER A 46 -13.14 3.50 9.84
N TYR A 47 -12.98 2.78 8.73
CA TYR A 47 -12.01 3.12 7.69
C TYR A 47 -12.58 4.16 6.73
N LEU A 48 -12.06 5.39 6.77
CA LEU A 48 -12.53 6.52 5.97
C LEU A 48 -12.01 6.47 4.51
N LEU A 49 -12.63 5.60 3.71
CA LEU A 49 -12.32 5.39 2.29
C LEU A 49 -13.51 5.74 1.38
N GLN A 50 -13.22 6.01 0.11
CA GLN A 50 -14.21 6.39 -0.91
C GLN A 50 -14.64 5.19 -1.74
N GLU A 51 -15.95 4.97 -1.85
CA GLU A 51 -16.49 3.89 -2.67
C GLU A 51 -16.49 4.25 -4.16
N MET A 52 -16.00 3.33 -4.98
CA MET A 52 -16.18 3.37 -6.42
C MET A 52 -17.66 3.17 -6.78
N PRO A 53 -18.13 3.71 -7.93
CA PRO A 53 -19.48 3.44 -8.43
C PRO A 53 -19.68 1.99 -8.93
N THR A 54 -18.60 1.21 -9.03
CA THR A 54 -18.56 -0.17 -9.53
C THR A 54 -17.97 -1.13 -8.47
N PRO A 55 -18.42 -2.40 -8.42
CA PRO A 55 -17.82 -3.41 -7.55
C PRO A 55 -16.50 -4.01 -8.09
N GLU A 56 -16.00 -3.54 -9.24
CA GLU A 56 -14.78 -4.08 -9.87
C GLU A 56 -13.50 -3.71 -9.10
N TYR A 57 -12.72 -4.72 -8.73
CA TYR A 57 -11.42 -4.53 -8.08
C TYR A 57 -10.39 -3.84 -8.98
N SER A 58 -10.41 -4.06 -10.29
CA SER A 58 -9.47 -3.43 -11.23
C SER A 58 -9.62 -1.90 -11.21
N LYS A 59 -10.87 -1.39 -11.20
CA LYS A 59 -11.17 0.04 -11.23
C LYS A 59 -10.73 0.77 -9.97
N ARG A 60 -10.93 0.18 -8.78
CA ARG A 60 -10.38 0.76 -7.55
C ARG A 60 -8.85 0.74 -7.53
N THR A 61 -8.23 -0.31 -8.08
CA THR A 61 -6.76 -0.42 -8.13
C THR A 61 -6.17 0.67 -9.01
N GLU A 62 -6.71 0.85 -10.22
CA GLU A 62 -6.31 1.93 -11.14
C GLU A 62 -6.49 3.31 -10.50
N LYS A 63 -7.63 3.54 -9.84
CA LYS A 63 -7.93 4.82 -9.20
C LYS A 63 -6.93 5.16 -8.09
N ASN A 64 -6.57 4.21 -7.23
CA ASN A 64 -5.54 4.42 -6.20
C ASN A 64 -4.15 4.69 -6.80
N VAL A 65 -3.78 4.03 -7.91
CA VAL A 65 -2.52 4.32 -8.62
C VAL A 65 -2.51 5.76 -9.15
N LEU A 66 -3.63 6.23 -9.71
CA LEU A 66 -3.74 7.58 -10.26
C LEU A 66 -3.70 8.68 -9.19
N GLU A 67 -4.31 8.44 -8.03
CA GLU A 67 -4.34 9.41 -6.92
C GLU A 67 -3.06 9.43 -6.09
N GLY A 68 -2.32 8.32 -6.06
CA GLY A 68 -0.98 8.31 -5.47
C GLY A 68 0.02 9.09 -6.32
N ASP A 69 0.97 9.74 -5.66
CA ASP A 69 2.17 10.24 -6.35
C ASP A 69 3.05 9.07 -6.79
N GLY A 70 3.00 7.96 -6.05
CA GLY A 70 3.66 6.71 -6.41
C GLY A 70 3.09 5.52 -5.64
N SER A 71 3.36 4.32 -6.14
CA SER A 71 2.87 3.07 -5.55
C SER A 71 4.00 2.16 -5.06
N VAL A 72 4.00 1.82 -3.78
CA VAL A 72 4.80 0.71 -3.23
C VAL A 72 3.98 -0.57 -3.32
N ILE A 73 4.58 -1.62 -3.89
CA ILE A 73 3.95 -2.92 -4.04
C ILE A 73 4.77 -3.94 -3.24
N VAL A 74 4.16 -4.52 -2.21
CA VAL A 74 4.81 -5.46 -1.29
C VAL A 74 4.39 -6.90 -1.60
N SER A 75 5.35 -7.83 -1.63
CA SER A 75 5.07 -9.26 -1.81
C SER A 75 6.19 -10.16 -1.24
N HIS A 76 5.89 -11.46 -1.14
CA HIS A 76 6.91 -12.52 -1.07
C HIS A 76 7.00 -13.23 -2.44
N GLY A 77 7.97 -12.86 -3.26
CA GLY A 77 8.17 -13.33 -4.62
C GLY A 77 7.43 -12.49 -5.66
N PHE A 78 7.32 -13.04 -6.87
CA PHE A 78 6.76 -12.34 -8.03
C PHE A 78 5.35 -11.78 -7.81
N LEU A 79 5.13 -10.58 -8.35
CA LEU A 79 3.82 -9.93 -8.38
C LEU A 79 2.84 -10.75 -9.22
N THR A 80 1.65 -10.97 -8.68
CA THR A 80 0.60 -11.76 -9.32
C THR A 80 -0.79 -11.21 -8.97
N GLY A 81 -1.78 -11.42 -9.84
CA GLY A 81 -3.15 -10.94 -9.63
C GLY A 81 -3.21 -9.41 -9.45
N GLY A 82 -3.91 -8.95 -8.41
CA GLY A 82 -4.10 -7.52 -8.13
C GLY A 82 -2.79 -6.72 -8.01
N SER A 83 -1.75 -7.28 -7.39
CA SER A 83 -0.44 -6.61 -7.26
C SER A 83 0.27 -6.41 -8.59
N ALA A 84 0.18 -7.40 -9.50
CA ALA A 84 0.71 -7.26 -10.86
C ALA A 84 -0.07 -6.21 -11.66
N LEU A 85 -1.40 -6.17 -11.46
CA LEU A 85 -2.25 -5.17 -12.09
C LEU A 85 -1.91 -3.74 -11.61
N THR A 86 -1.60 -3.55 -10.32
CA THR A 86 -1.11 -2.26 -9.80
C THR A 86 0.15 -1.80 -10.54
N LYS A 87 1.12 -2.70 -10.76
CA LYS A 87 2.34 -2.41 -11.53
C LYS A 87 2.01 -2.02 -12.97
N GLU A 88 1.14 -2.75 -13.64
CA GLU A 88 0.79 -2.45 -15.03
C GLU A 88 0.07 -1.11 -15.16
N PHE A 89 -0.86 -0.78 -14.26
CA PHE A 89 -1.47 0.56 -14.24
C PHE A 89 -0.46 1.66 -13.94
N ALA A 90 0.48 1.44 -13.03
CA ALA A 90 1.52 2.44 -12.74
C ALA A 90 2.39 2.70 -13.99
N LYS A 91 2.78 1.64 -14.71
CA LYS A 91 3.50 1.77 -15.99
C LYS A 91 2.67 2.49 -17.04
N GLN A 92 1.41 2.09 -17.24
CA GLN A 92 0.51 2.68 -18.23
C GLN A 92 0.33 4.19 -18.01
N HIS A 93 0.13 4.58 -16.76
CA HIS A 93 -0.11 5.98 -16.37
C HIS A 93 1.16 6.76 -16.05
N ARG A 94 2.34 6.16 -16.32
CA ARG A 94 3.67 6.75 -16.05
C ARG A 94 3.82 7.26 -14.61
N LYS A 95 3.21 6.56 -13.65
CA LYS A 95 3.33 6.82 -12.23
C LYS A 95 4.55 6.07 -11.66
N PRO A 96 5.37 6.72 -10.81
CA PRO A 96 6.41 6.04 -10.06
C PRO A 96 5.86 4.82 -9.32
N TRP A 97 6.60 3.71 -9.37
CA TRP A 97 6.30 2.54 -8.57
C TRP A 97 7.58 1.85 -8.12
N ILE A 98 7.48 1.11 -7.03
CA ILE A 98 8.54 0.25 -6.54
C ILE A 98 7.95 -1.09 -6.09
N HIS A 99 8.65 -2.17 -6.42
CA HIS A 99 8.36 -3.50 -5.89
C HIS A 99 9.37 -3.81 -4.78
N ILE A 100 8.84 -4.13 -3.60
CA ILE A 100 9.58 -4.63 -2.45
C ILE A 100 9.26 -6.11 -2.30
N ASP A 101 10.25 -6.95 -2.59
CA ASP A 101 10.15 -8.41 -2.52
C ASP A 101 10.85 -8.94 -1.27
N PHE A 102 10.07 -9.45 -0.32
CA PHE A 102 10.57 -10.01 0.94
C PHE A 102 11.08 -11.45 0.85
N LYS A 103 11.13 -12.03 -0.36
CA LYS A 103 12.02 -13.20 -0.59
C LYS A 103 13.47 -12.80 -0.81
N GLU A 104 13.70 -11.57 -1.26
CA GLU A 104 15.02 -11.08 -1.68
C GLU A 104 15.59 -10.03 -0.72
N LEU A 105 14.73 -9.35 0.04
CA LEU A 105 15.13 -8.22 0.89
C LEU A 105 14.84 -8.48 2.36
N SER A 106 15.76 -8.05 3.21
CA SER A 106 15.52 -7.88 4.64
C SER A 106 14.66 -6.63 4.92
N ILE A 107 14.04 -6.53 6.10
CA ILE A 107 13.29 -5.34 6.51
C ILE A 107 14.15 -4.06 6.47
N PRO A 108 15.37 -4.03 7.03
CA PRO A 108 16.23 -2.84 6.93
C PRO A 108 16.54 -2.41 5.49
N ASP A 109 16.88 -3.36 4.61
CA ASP A 109 17.24 -3.05 3.22
C ASP A 109 16.00 -2.56 2.45
N ALA A 110 14.86 -3.21 2.66
CA ALA A 110 13.60 -2.82 2.07
C ALA A 110 13.17 -1.40 2.50
N ALA A 111 13.34 -1.07 3.78
CA ALA A 111 13.03 0.25 4.33
C ALA A 111 13.92 1.34 3.74
N ALA A 112 15.25 1.12 3.70
CA ALA A 112 16.19 2.05 3.08
C ALA A 112 15.87 2.27 1.58
N ARG A 113 15.54 1.18 0.88
CA ARG A 113 15.16 1.23 -0.53
C ARG A 113 13.85 2.01 -0.75
N LEU A 114 12.85 1.80 0.10
CA LEU A 114 11.58 2.51 0.05
C LEU A 114 11.77 4.01 0.28
N LEU A 115 12.48 4.40 1.34
CA LEU A 115 12.77 5.80 1.65
C LEU A 115 13.52 6.51 0.53
N SER A 116 14.61 5.92 0.06
CA SER A 116 15.39 6.47 -1.05
C SER A 116 14.54 6.63 -2.32
N TRP A 117 13.61 5.71 -2.57
CA TRP A 117 12.68 5.84 -3.70
C TRP A 117 11.64 6.95 -3.49
N ILE A 118 11.08 7.08 -2.29
CA ILE A 118 10.14 8.16 -1.93
C ILE A 118 10.78 9.53 -2.14
N GLU A 119 11.99 9.73 -1.63
CA GLU A 119 12.71 11.00 -1.71
C GLU A 119 13.04 11.38 -3.16
N ARG A 120 13.64 10.44 -3.92
CA ARG A 120 14.03 10.68 -5.31
C ARG A 120 12.85 11.02 -6.22
N ASN A 121 11.66 10.51 -5.93
CA ASN A 121 10.46 10.74 -6.73
C ASN A 121 9.54 11.83 -6.13
N ASN A 122 9.94 12.47 -5.02
CA ASN A 122 9.14 13.46 -4.30
C ASN A 122 7.71 12.98 -3.99
N ILE A 123 7.58 11.73 -3.56
CA ILE A 123 6.29 11.12 -3.23
C ILE A 123 5.73 11.80 -1.97
N ARG A 124 4.51 12.33 -2.04
CA ARG A 124 3.78 12.90 -0.89
C ARG A 124 2.52 12.11 -0.57
N ILE A 125 1.87 11.53 -1.56
CA ILE A 125 0.75 10.59 -1.42
C ILE A 125 1.24 9.20 -1.80
N LEU A 126 1.46 8.33 -0.81
CA LEU A 126 1.94 6.97 -1.03
C LEU A 126 0.76 6.01 -1.16
N ASN A 127 0.63 5.36 -2.32
CA ASN A 127 -0.26 4.22 -2.48
C ASN A 127 0.44 2.93 -2.02
N VAL A 128 -0.14 2.24 -1.04
CA VAL A 128 0.36 0.95 -0.55
C VAL A 128 -0.50 -0.17 -1.15
N ALA A 129 0.15 -1.11 -1.82
CA ALA A 129 -0.50 -2.25 -2.44
C ALA A 129 0.27 -3.55 -2.17
N GLY A 130 -0.42 -4.69 -2.26
CA GLY A 130 0.20 -6.00 -2.16
C GLY A 130 -0.81 -7.13 -2.17
N ALA A 131 -0.34 -8.33 -1.82
CA ALA A 131 -1.21 -9.50 -1.76
C ALA A 131 -2.29 -9.35 -0.66
N ARG A 132 -3.44 -9.99 -0.89
CA ARG A 132 -4.47 -10.23 0.13
C ARG A 132 -3.99 -11.27 1.14
N ALA A 133 -4.49 -11.21 2.37
CA ALA A 133 -4.03 -12.08 3.46
C ALA A 133 -4.25 -13.58 3.17
N GLY A 134 -5.38 -13.95 2.56
CA GLY A 134 -5.63 -15.35 2.18
C GLY A 134 -4.70 -15.89 1.09
N LYS A 135 -3.96 -15.02 0.39
CA LYS A 135 -2.92 -15.43 -0.56
C LYS A 135 -1.54 -15.48 0.08
N ASP A 136 -1.26 -14.55 0.98
CA ASP A 136 -0.01 -14.44 1.69
C ASP A 136 -0.29 -14.03 3.14
N PRO A 137 -0.38 -14.98 4.08
CA PRO A 137 -0.74 -14.69 5.47
C PRO A 137 0.25 -13.79 6.20
N LYS A 138 1.51 -13.70 5.74
CA LYS A 138 2.57 -12.90 6.37
C LYS A 138 2.63 -11.47 5.83
N ILE A 139 1.89 -11.18 4.76
CA ILE A 139 2.05 -9.91 4.04
C ILE A 139 1.61 -8.69 4.87
N TYR A 140 0.63 -8.86 5.75
CA TYR A 140 0.17 -7.78 6.63
C TYR A 140 1.30 -7.34 7.56
N GLU A 141 1.86 -8.29 8.31
CA GLU A 141 2.89 -8.03 9.32
C GLU A 141 4.16 -7.48 8.68
N VAL A 142 4.61 -8.06 7.57
CA VAL A 142 5.82 -7.59 6.88
C VAL A 142 5.64 -6.17 6.32
N THR A 143 4.42 -5.81 5.90
CA THR A 143 4.11 -4.46 5.41
C THR A 143 4.12 -3.45 6.57
N ILE A 144 3.55 -3.81 7.73
CA ILE A 144 3.66 -2.96 8.94
C ILE A 144 5.12 -2.75 9.30
N ASN A 145 5.91 -3.82 9.42
CA ASN A 145 7.32 -3.74 9.82
C ASN A 145 8.16 -2.93 8.82
N LEU A 146 7.87 -3.04 7.53
CA LEU A 146 8.47 -2.21 6.49
C LEU A 146 8.19 -0.72 6.73
N LEU A 147 6.92 -0.36 6.94
CA LEU A 147 6.49 1.03 7.10
C LEU A 147 7.03 1.61 8.42
N GLU A 148 6.97 0.86 9.52
CA GLU A 148 7.56 1.25 10.81
C GLU A 148 9.06 1.53 10.67
N LYS A 149 9.81 0.62 10.02
CA LYS A 149 11.24 0.79 9.83
C LYS A 149 11.59 1.92 8.87
N ALA A 150 10.80 2.11 7.80
CA ALA A 150 11.02 3.16 6.82
C ALA A 150 10.71 4.54 7.41
N PHE A 151 9.60 4.69 8.11
CA PHE A 151 9.16 5.99 8.56
C PHE A 151 9.64 6.36 9.95
N ALA A 152 10.22 5.40 10.71
CA ALA A 152 10.91 5.56 12.00
C ALA A 152 10.66 6.93 12.63
N ILE A 153 9.41 7.15 13.05
CA ILE A 153 8.99 8.43 13.61
C ILE A 153 9.50 8.42 15.04
N GLY A 154 10.74 8.88 15.20
CA GLY A 154 11.37 9.15 16.49
C GLY A 154 11.65 7.93 17.36
N GLU A 155 12.60 7.08 16.97
CA GLU A 155 13.60 6.63 17.94
C GLU A 155 14.91 7.30 17.53
N THR A 156 15.11 8.53 18.00
CA THR A 156 16.47 8.96 18.31
C THR A 156 16.99 7.95 19.32
N GLU A 157 18.02 7.19 18.95
CA GLU A 157 18.79 6.38 19.88
C GLU A 157 19.11 7.19 21.15
N PRO A 158 19.08 6.58 22.34
CA PRO A 158 19.42 7.26 23.59
C PRO A 158 20.86 7.79 23.61
#